data_AF-A0A2E9NPL1-F1
#
_entry.id   AF-A0A2E9NPL1-F1
#
_cell.length_a   1.000
_cell.length_b   1.000
_cell.length_c   1.000
_cell.angle_alpha   90.00
_cell.angle_beta   90.00
_cell.angle_gamma   90.00
#
_symmetry.space_group_name_H-M   'P 1'
#
loop_
_entity.id
_entity.type
_entity.pdbx_description
1 polymer ?
#
loop_
_entity_poly.entity_id
_entity_poly.type
_entity_poly.pdbx_seq_one_letter_code
_entity_poly.pdbx_strand_id
1 'polypeptide(L)'
;MRFEDGEQVTLREGTNGIFCRADDPDVRGVAVWCYPESHDAYARRWYQLAAEGHAPGEVDAMITEEIASGSLEWPAVAVNYNLRGPSLDNALLNTVVFVPFATGESLGIVEERSFNRPWLMNAGTAFAHIMIPRQ
;
A
#
# COMPACT_ATOMS: atom_id res chain seq x y z
N MET A 1 -13.12 -6.26 -1.50
CA MET A 1 -13.52 -5.38 -2.61
C MET A 1 -12.61 -5.59 -3.80
N ARG A 2 -12.96 -5.04 -4.96
CA ARG A 2 -12.10 -4.89 -6.14
C ARG A 2 -12.21 -3.46 -6.68
N PHE A 3 -11.36 -3.10 -7.64
CA PHE A 3 -11.48 -1.86 -8.38
C PHE A 3 -11.82 -2.16 -9.83
N GLU A 4 -12.83 -1.49 -10.38
CA GLU A 4 -13.28 -1.59 -11.77
C GLU A 4 -13.35 -0.16 -12.32
N ASP A 5 -12.60 0.14 -13.38
CA ASP A 5 -12.50 1.49 -13.97
C ASP A 5 -12.20 2.60 -12.95
N GLY A 6 -11.41 2.29 -11.91
CA GLY A 6 -11.05 3.21 -10.84
C GLY A 6 -12.08 3.30 -9.69
N GLU A 7 -13.25 2.66 -9.84
CA GLU A 7 -14.28 2.62 -8.81
C GLU A 7 -14.19 1.38 -7.92
N GLN A 8 -14.43 1.58 -6.63
CA GLN A 8 -14.41 0.50 -5.65
C GLN A 8 -15.73 -0.27 -5.65
N VAL A 9 -15.64 -1.58 -5.87
CA VAL A 9 -16.78 -2.50 -5.83
C VAL A 9 -16.66 -3.46 -4.64
N THR A 10 -17.64 -3.41 -3.73
CA THR A 10 -17.67 -4.28 -2.55
C THR A 10 -18.04 -5.71 -2.95
N LEU A 11 -17.15 -6.66 -2.61
CA LEU A 11 -17.38 -8.09 -2.82
C LEU A 11 -18.00 -8.77 -1.59
N ARG A 12 -17.67 -8.26 -0.40
CA ARG A 12 -18.13 -8.73 0.90
C ARG A 12 -17.97 -7.60 1.91
N GLU A 13 -19.01 -7.38 2.72
CA GLU A 13 -18.97 -6.39 3.81
C GLU A 13 -17.97 -6.79 4.90
N GLY A 14 -17.26 -5.79 5.41
CA GLY A 14 -16.33 -5.92 6.53
C GLY A 14 -16.97 -5.57 7.87
N THR A 15 -16.26 -5.85 8.96
CA THR A 15 -16.78 -5.61 10.33
C THR A 15 -15.77 -4.91 11.26
N ASN A 16 -14.58 -4.57 10.78
CA ASN A 16 -13.46 -4.14 11.63
C ASN A 16 -12.60 -3.01 11.04
N GLY A 17 -13.11 -2.24 10.07
CA GLY A 17 -12.38 -1.10 9.49
C GLY A 17 -11.14 -1.45 8.67
N ILE A 18 -10.97 -2.74 8.30
CA ILE A 18 -9.94 -3.18 7.35
C ILE A 18 -10.58 -3.45 6.00
N PHE A 19 -10.07 -2.80 4.98
CA PHE A 19 -10.44 -2.99 3.59
C PHE A 19 -9.44 -3.89 2.91
N CYS A 20 -9.92 -4.97 2.29
CA CYS A 20 -9.10 -5.90 1.53
C CYS A 20 -9.48 -5.87 0.06
N ARG A 21 -8.51 -5.53 -0.78
CA ARG A 21 -8.58 -5.69 -2.23
C ARG A 21 -8.26 -7.13 -2.60
N ALA A 22 -9.18 -7.77 -3.31
CA ALA A 22 -8.99 -9.09 -3.89
C ALA A 22 -7.90 -9.06 -4.98
N ASP A 23 -7.36 -10.22 -5.29
CA ASP A 23 -6.51 -10.42 -6.46
C ASP A 23 -7.31 -10.18 -7.76
N ASP A 24 -6.58 -9.84 -8.81
CA ASP A 24 -7.12 -9.73 -10.15
C ASP A 24 -7.11 -11.14 -10.80
N PRO A 25 -8.26 -11.72 -11.13
CA PRO A 25 -8.33 -13.08 -11.68
C PRO A 25 -7.68 -13.20 -13.07
N ASP A 26 -7.50 -12.09 -13.78
CA ASP A 26 -6.86 -12.07 -15.10
C ASP A 26 -5.32 -11.99 -15.01
N VAL A 27 -4.80 -11.73 -13.80
CA VAL A 27 -3.35 -11.65 -13.54
C VAL A 27 -2.89 -12.94 -12.87
N ARG A 28 -1.90 -13.61 -13.48
CA ARG A 28 -1.31 -14.82 -12.90
C ARG A 28 -0.66 -14.52 -11.53
N GLY A 29 -1.08 -15.27 -10.52
CA GLY A 29 -0.54 -15.20 -9.17
C GLY A 29 -1.62 -14.74 -8.18
N VAL A 30 -1.21 -14.53 -6.94
CA VAL A 30 -2.07 -13.98 -5.88
C VAL A 30 -1.49 -12.65 -5.45
N ALA A 31 -2.34 -11.62 -5.36
CA ALA A 31 -1.97 -10.31 -4.85
C ALA A 31 -3.14 -9.65 -4.12
N VAL A 32 -3.30 -10.02 -2.84
CA VAL A 32 -4.28 -9.40 -1.94
C VAL A 32 -3.60 -8.29 -1.13
N TRP A 33 -4.27 -7.16 -1.01
CA TRP A 33 -3.81 -6.01 -0.25
C TRP A 33 -4.89 -5.58 0.73
N CYS A 34 -4.59 -5.64 2.02
CA CYS A 34 -5.48 -5.17 3.07
C CYS A 34 -4.88 -3.94 3.76
N TYR A 35 -5.71 -2.94 4.04
CA TYR A 35 -5.30 -1.67 4.64
C TYR A 35 -6.43 -1.14 5.54
N PRO A 36 -6.13 -0.27 6.52
CA PRO A 36 -7.15 0.36 7.35
C PRO A 36 -7.94 1.40 6.54
N GLU A 37 -9.18 1.66 6.95
CA GLU A 37 -10.05 2.70 6.36
C GLU A 37 -9.37 4.08 6.23
N SER A 38 -8.50 4.43 7.17
CA SER A 38 -7.72 5.68 7.12
C SER A 38 -6.77 5.79 5.92
N HIS A 39 -6.56 4.71 5.18
CA HIS A 39 -5.72 4.64 3.98
C HIS A 39 -6.54 4.48 2.69
N ASP A 40 -7.87 4.49 2.78
CA ASP A 40 -8.79 4.29 1.65
C ASP A 40 -8.73 5.43 0.63
N ALA A 41 -8.61 6.68 1.09
CA ALA A 41 -8.50 7.86 0.22
C ALA A 41 -7.31 7.72 -0.75
N TYR A 42 -6.15 7.31 -0.24
CA TYR A 42 -4.99 6.98 -1.07
C TYR A 42 -5.27 5.87 -2.07
N ALA A 43 -5.79 4.74 -1.58
CA ALA A 43 -5.99 3.58 -2.43
C ALA A 43 -6.92 3.90 -3.60
N ARG A 44 -8.05 4.57 -3.34
CA ARG A 44 -8.97 5.05 -4.37
C ARG A 44 -8.29 5.98 -5.36
N ARG A 45 -7.56 6.98 -4.87
CA ARG A 45 -6.88 7.95 -5.74
C ARG A 45 -5.85 7.28 -6.63
N TRP A 46 -5.10 6.31 -6.09
CA TRP A 46 -4.13 5.53 -6.86
C TRP A 46 -4.81 4.73 -7.98
N TYR A 47 -5.90 4.01 -7.70
CA TYR A 47 -6.61 3.24 -8.73
C TYR A 47 -7.34 4.11 -9.75
N GLN A 48 -7.84 5.27 -9.34
CA GLN A 48 -8.41 6.25 -10.26
C GLN A 48 -7.36 6.69 -11.29
N LEU A 49 -6.19 7.15 -10.83
CA LEU A 49 -5.11 7.58 -11.73
C LEU A 49 -4.58 6.44 -12.61
N ALA A 50 -4.50 5.22 -12.07
CA ALA A 50 -4.14 4.05 -12.86
C ALA A 50 -5.17 3.73 -13.95
N ALA A 51 -6.47 3.87 -13.66
CA ALA A 51 -7.54 3.70 -14.65
C ALA A 51 -7.54 4.80 -15.72
N GLU A 52 -7.07 6.01 -15.38
CA GLU A 52 -6.82 7.10 -16.32
C GLU A 52 -5.59 6.85 -17.24
N GLY A 53 -4.83 5.78 -16.99
CA GLY A 53 -3.72 5.33 -17.84
C GLY A 53 -2.34 5.84 -17.41
N HIS A 54 -2.22 6.47 -16.24
CA HIS A 54 -0.95 6.91 -15.70
C HIS A 54 -0.04 5.74 -15.32
N ALA A 55 1.25 5.85 -15.62
CA ALA A 55 2.24 4.86 -15.20
C ALA A 55 2.46 4.93 -13.68
N PRO A 56 2.81 3.82 -13.00
CA PRO A 56 2.94 3.80 -11.53
C PRO A 56 3.83 4.90 -10.93
N GLY A 57 4.95 5.23 -11.58
CA GLY A 57 5.83 6.31 -11.12
C GLY A 57 5.23 7.70 -11.26
N GLU A 58 4.36 7.92 -12.26
CA GLU A 58 3.61 9.18 -12.42
C GLU A 58 2.53 9.30 -11.36
N VAL A 59 1.80 8.20 -11.08
CA VAL A 59 0.81 8.12 -10.01
C VAL A 59 1.42 8.48 -8.66
N ASP A 60 2.58 7.90 -8.33
CA ASP A 60 3.26 8.18 -7.07
C ASP A 60 3.72 9.65 -6.96
N ALA A 61 4.20 10.24 -8.07
CA ALA A 61 4.57 11.65 -8.09
C ALA A 61 3.37 12.58 -7.87
N MET A 62 2.26 12.35 -8.58
CA MET A 62 1.03 13.13 -8.44
C MET A 62 0.47 13.03 -7.02
N ILE A 63 0.40 11.83 -6.46
CA ILE A 63 -0.08 11.62 -5.10
C ILE A 63 0.85 12.32 -4.08
N THR A 64 2.16 12.31 -4.29
CA THR A 64 3.10 13.04 -3.42
C THR A 64 2.78 14.54 -3.38
N GLU A 65 2.48 15.14 -4.54
CA GLU A 65 2.08 16.55 -4.63
C GLU A 65 0.72 16.82 -3.96
N GLU A 66 -0.24 15.90 -4.12
CA GLU A 66 -1.55 16.00 -3.48
C GLU A 66 -1.47 15.90 -1.96
N ILE A 67 -0.61 15.02 -1.43
CA ILE A 67 -0.32 14.92 0.01
C ILE A 67 0.36 16.21 0.49
N ALA A 68 1.37 16.70 -0.24
CA ALA A 68 2.12 17.89 0.13
C ALA A 68 1.26 19.17 0.13
N SER A 69 0.29 19.26 -0.79
CA SER A 69 -0.67 20.36 -0.84
C SER A 69 -1.85 20.21 0.13
N GLY A 70 -2.01 19.03 0.73
CA GLY A 70 -3.14 18.69 1.61
C GLY A 70 -4.44 18.41 0.87
N SER A 71 -4.42 18.25 -0.46
CA SER A 71 -5.60 17.89 -1.25
C SER A 71 -5.95 16.40 -1.15
N LEU A 72 -5.00 15.57 -0.73
CA LEU A 72 -5.22 14.16 -0.41
C LEU A 72 -4.90 13.90 1.06
N GLU A 73 -5.86 13.32 1.78
CA GLU A 73 -5.66 12.89 3.16
C GLU A 73 -4.64 11.75 3.22
N TRP A 74 -3.68 11.88 4.14
CA TRP A 74 -2.64 10.88 4.36
C TRP A 74 -2.55 10.50 5.84
N PRO A 75 -2.65 9.22 6.20
CA PRO A 75 -2.65 8.81 7.60
C PRO A 75 -1.25 8.97 8.23
N ALA A 76 -1.20 9.39 9.50
CA ALA A 76 0.07 9.49 10.24
C ALA A 76 0.77 8.12 10.39
N VAL A 77 0.00 7.04 10.51
CA VAL A 77 0.47 5.65 10.45
C VAL A 77 -0.61 4.80 9.80
N ALA A 78 -0.23 3.87 8.93
CA ALA A 78 -1.13 2.83 8.41
C ALA A 78 -0.41 1.49 8.29
N VAL A 79 -1.07 0.40 8.69
CA VAL A 79 -0.51 -0.95 8.58
C VAL A 79 -1.22 -1.71 7.47
N ASN A 80 -0.48 -2.04 6.41
CA ASN A 80 -0.97 -2.81 5.29
C ASN A 80 -0.50 -4.27 5.38
N TYR A 81 -1.40 -5.20 5.12
CA TYR A 81 -1.16 -6.64 5.09
C TYR A 81 -1.29 -7.14 3.66
N ASN A 82 -0.20 -7.65 3.10
CA ASN A 82 -0.14 -7.99 1.68
C ASN A 82 0.18 -9.47 1.50
N LEU A 83 -0.77 -10.24 1.00
CA LEU A 83 -0.57 -11.64 0.68
C LEU A 83 -0.20 -11.77 -0.80
N ARG A 84 1.00 -12.26 -1.10
CA ARG A 84 1.51 -12.38 -2.47
C ARG A 84 2.27 -13.66 -2.74
N GLY A 85 2.02 -14.27 -3.89
CA GLY A 85 2.75 -15.45 -4.35
C GLY A 85 2.28 -15.96 -5.72
N PRO A 86 2.89 -17.04 -6.23
CA PRO A 86 2.51 -17.63 -7.51
C PRO A 86 1.16 -18.39 -7.45
N SER A 87 0.74 -18.82 -6.26
CA SER A 87 -0.56 -19.43 -5.96
C SER A 87 -0.93 -19.15 -4.51
N LEU A 88 -2.17 -19.45 -4.10
CA LEU A 88 -2.61 -19.29 -2.71
C LEU A 88 -1.75 -20.11 -1.73
N ASP A 89 -1.45 -21.36 -2.08
CA ASP A 89 -0.62 -22.25 -1.25
C ASP A 89 0.83 -21.78 -1.08
N ASN A 90 1.32 -20.94 -2.01
CA ASN A 90 2.67 -20.40 -2.00
C ASN A 90 2.69 -18.89 -1.75
N ALA A 91 1.56 -18.32 -1.31
CA ALA A 91 1.47 -16.91 -1.02
C ALA A 91 2.03 -16.63 0.38
N LEU A 92 2.87 -15.59 0.45
CA LEU A 92 3.52 -15.19 1.68
C LEU A 92 3.00 -13.81 2.08
N LEU A 93 2.80 -13.64 3.39
CA LEU A 93 2.38 -12.38 3.97
C LEU A 93 3.57 -11.43 4.08
N ASN A 94 3.40 -10.21 3.59
CA ASN A 94 4.30 -9.09 3.83
C ASN A 94 3.54 -8.00 4.58
N THR A 95 4.06 -7.58 5.73
CA THR A 95 3.47 -6.47 6.50
C THR A 95 4.24 -5.20 6.20
N VAL A 96 3.50 -4.13 5.93
CA VAL A 96 4.06 -2.81 5.61
C VAL A 96 3.48 -1.81 6.59
N VAL A 97 4.34 -1.05 7.27
CA VAL A 97 3.91 0.01 8.18
C VAL A 97 4.28 1.35 7.58
N PHE A 98 3.31 2.06 7.03
CA PHE A 98 3.49 3.43 6.55
C PHE A 98 3.77 4.36 7.72
N VAL A 99 4.85 5.13 7.58
CA VAL A 99 5.41 6.09 8.55
C VAL A 99 5.86 7.33 7.76
N PRO A 100 4.91 8.13 7.25
CA PRO A 100 5.19 9.19 6.28
C PRO A 100 6.24 10.17 6.79
N PHE A 101 7.15 10.55 5.90
CA PHE A 101 8.28 11.47 6.14
C PHE A 101 9.30 11.01 7.19
N ALA A 102 9.15 9.80 7.75
CA ALA A 102 10.13 9.27 8.68
C ALA A 102 11.46 8.93 7.99
N THR A 103 12.55 9.09 8.72
CA THR A 103 13.91 8.66 8.34
C THR A 103 14.37 7.50 9.20
N GLY A 104 15.42 6.79 8.76
CA GLY A 104 16.03 5.72 9.55
C GLY A 104 16.49 6.22 10.92
N GLU A 105 17.06 7.42 10.97
CA GLU A 105 17.45 8.10 12.22
C GLU A 105 16.26 8.34 13.16
N SER A 106 15.15 8.88 12.64
CA SER A 106 13.98 9.21 13.46
C SER A 106 13.30 7.98 14.10
N LEU A 107 13.45 6.81 13.48
CA LEU A 107 12.84 5.55 13.92
C LEU A 107 13.84 4.58 14.57
N GLY A 108 15.14 4.85 14.48
CA GLY A 108 16.19 3.92 14.90
C GLY A 108 16.23 2.62 14.07
N ILE A 109 15.91 2.70 12.77
CA ILE A 109 15.86 1.56 11.86
C ILE A 109 16.81 1.76 10.67
N VAL A 110 17.32 0.66 10.11
CA VAL A 110 18.15 0.73 8.91
C VAL A 110 17.29 0.98 7.66
N GLU A 111 17.82 1.78 6.73
CA GLU A 111 17.20 2.02 5.42
C GLU A 111 17.66 1.00 4.35
N GLU A 112 18.70 0.22 4.68
CA GLU A 112 19.20 -0.81 3.78
C GLU A 112 18.19 -1.95 3.63
N ARG A 113 17.84 -2.24 2.38
CA ARG A 113 16.93 -3.33 2.02
C ARG A 113 17.35 -4.65 2.63
N SER A 114 16.44 -5.28 3.36
CA SER A 114 16.66 -6.61 3.91
C SER A 114 15.47 -7.56 3.71
N PHE A 115 15.78 -8.85 3.64
CA PHE A 115 14.83 -9.95 3.67
C PHE A 115 14.78 -10.68 5.02
N ASN A 116 15.68 -10.35 5.96
CA ASN A 116 15.80 -11.04 7.25
C ASN A 116 15.54 -10.14 8.47
N ARG A 117 15.28 -8.85 8.24
CA ARG A 117 14.98 -7.87 9.29
C ARG A 117 14.09 -6.76 8.75
N PRO A 118 13.34 -6.06 9.61
CA PRO A 118 12.66 -4.83 9.22
C PRO A 118 13.64 -3.78 8.68
N TRP A 119 13.20 -3.01 7.69
CA TRP A 119 13.96 -1.90 7.12
C TRP A 119 13.00 -0.82 6.60
N LEU A 120 13.49 0.42 6.51
CA LEU A 120 12.71 1.57 6.02
C LEU A 120 12.93 1.77 4.52
N MET A 121 11.86 1.69 3.74
CA MET A 121 11.86 2.07 2.33
C MET A 121 11.39 3.52 2.18
N ASN A 122 11.90 4.23 1.16
CA ASN A 122 11.48 5.59 0.80
C ASN A 122 11.59 6.61 1.95
N ALA A 123 12.65 6.51 2.75
CA ALA A 123 12.91 7.41 3.87
C ALA A 123 12.80 8.89 3.48
N GLY A 124 12.19 9.70 4.35
CA GLY A 124 11.99 11.14 4.17
C GLY A 124 10.90 11.55 3.18
N THR A 125 10.18 10.59 2.57
CA THR A 125 9.08 10.86 1.63
C THR A 125 7.71 10.59 2.26
N ALA A 126 6.63 11.06 1.63
CA ALA A 126 5.26 10.74 2.06
C ALA A 126 4.99 9.22 2.10
N PHE A 127 5.68 8.44 1.25
CA PHE A 127 5.55 6.98 1.19
C PHE A 127 6.59 6.23 2.03
N ALA A 128 7.28 6.88 2.96
CA ALA A 128 8.18 6.19 3.88
C ALA A 128 7.44 5.05 4.60
N HIS A 129 7.97 3.83 4.53
CA HIS A 129 7.32 2.67 5.14
C HIS A 129 8.32 1.60 5.62
N ILE A 130 8.03 1.03 6.78
CA ILE A 130 8.77 -0.11 7.32
C ILE A 130 8.28 -1.37 6.61
N MET A 131 9.20 -2.01 5.91
CA MET A 131 9.01 -3.34 5.33
C MET A 131 9.30 -4.38 6.40
N ILE A 132 8.33 -5.22 6.75
CA ILE A 132 8.51 -6.39 7.61
C ILE A 132 8.52 -7.61 6.68
N PRO A 133 9.71 -8.16 6.35
CA PRO A 133 9.83 -9.20 5.34
C PRO A 133 9.01 -10.44 5.68
N ARG A 134 8.70 -11.18 4.61
CA ARG A 134 7.98 -12.45 4.65
C ARG A 134 8.65 -13.42 5.61
N GLN A 135 7.86 -14.04 6.48
CA GLN A 135 8.24 -15.21 7.27
C GLN A 135 7.54 -16.45 6.72
#